data_AF-A0A7C5PRN7-F1
#
_entry.id   AF-A0A7C5PRN7-F1
#
_cell.length_a   1.000
_cell.length_b   1.000
_cell.length_c   1.000
_cell.angle_alpha   90.00
_cell.angle_beta   90.00
_cell.angle_gamma   90.00
#
_symmetry.space_group_name_H-M   'P 1'
#
loop_
_entity.id
_entity.type
_entity.pdbx_description
1 polymer ?
#
loop_
_entity_poly.entity_id
_entity_poly.type
_entity_poly.pdbx_seq_one_letter_code
_entity_poly.pdbx_strand_id
1 'polypeptide(L)'
;MTTPERAPQELKKINWDYLFHNYDFDDQDELELLEDLARSLQAELVNLLTQLEDCSQGGLWNEAGAIVHRMKSSFGNIGMSRASTLCAGIQDALQQGRMEEGAREIERLLQAQNSLLGGLEGLLARIG
;
A
#
# COMPACT_ATOMS: atom_id res chain seq x y z
N MET A 1 24.57 -5.50 -6.19
CA MET A 1 23.67 -4.73 -7.08
C MET A 1 22.53 -4.23 -6.21
N THR A 2 22.58 -2.98 -5.79
CA THR A 2 21.48 -2.34 -5.05
C THR A 2 20.37 -2.04 -6.05
N THR A 3 19.20 -2.63 -5.84
CA THR A 3 17.97 -2.27 -6.56
C THR A 3 17.81 -0.75 -6.47
N PRO A 4 17.53 -0.02 -7.57
CA PRO A 4 17.37 1.42 -7.50
C PRO A 4 16.25 1.74 -6.50
N GLU A 5 16.62 2.47 -5.47
CA GLU A 5 15.77 2.96 -4.40
C GLU A 5 14.63 3.77 -5.05
N ARG A 6 13.44 3.16 -5.20
CA ARG A 6 12.32 3.78 -5.92
C ARG A 6 11.74 4.92 -5.08
N ALA A 7 11.75 6.15 -5.60
CA ALA A 7 11.37 7.31 -4.81
C ALA A 7 9.90 7.25 -4.33
N PRO A 8 9.54 7.80 -3.16
CA PRO A 8 8.19 7.72 -2.57
C PRO A 8 7.05 8.11 -3.52
N GLN A 9 7.27 9.09 -4.42
CA GLN A 9 6.30 9.52 -5.42
C GLN A 9 5.89 8.46 -6.43
N GLU A 10 6.67 7.38 -6.57
CA GLU A 10 6.40 6.28 -7.48
C GLU A 10 5.34 5.30 -6.94
N LEU A 11 5.00 5.38 -5.63
CA LEU A 11 4.02 4.51 -4.99
C LEU A 11 2.57 4.87 -5.31
N LYS A 12 2.31 6.12 -5.74
CA LYS A 12 0.96 6.60 -6.10
C LYS A 12 0.44 6.05 -7.43
N LYS A 13 1.29 5.41 -8.23
CA LYS A 13 0.94 4.98 -9.58
C LYS A 13 -0.04 3.82 -9.53
N ILE A 14 -1.20 4.03 -10.14
CA ILE A 14 -2.20 3.00 -10.40
C ILE A 14 -1.78 2.19 -11.63
N ASN A 15 -1.78 0.87 -11.50
CA ASN A 15 -1.62 -0.05 -12.60
C ASN A 15 -2.99 -0.27 -13.28
N TRP A 16 -3.30 0.57 -14.26
CA TRP A 16 -4.56 0.49 -14.99
C TRP A 16 -4.69 -0.80 -15.79
N ASP A 17 -3.60 -1.31 -16.37
CA ASP A 17 -3.62 -2.59 -17.10
C ASP A 17 -4.03 -3.74 -16.17
N TYR A 18 -3.54 -3.73 -14.93
CA TYR A 18 -3.99 -4.69 -13.91
C TYR A 18 -5.48 -4.51 -13.60
N LEU A 19 -5.94 -3.27 -13.41
CA LEU A 19 -7.36 -3.04 -13.09
C LEU A 19 -8.27 -3.49 -14.24
N PHE A 20 -7.99 -3.11 -15.48
CA PHE A 20 -8.77 -3.53 -16.66
C PHE A 20 -8.72 -5.05 -16.90
N HIS A 21 -7.74 -5.75 -16.34
CA HIS A 21 -7.68 -7.21 -16.41
C HIS A 21 -8.50 -7.89 -15.31
N ASN A 22 -8.66 -7.25 -14.14
CA ASN A 22 -9.29 -7.84 -12.97
C ASN A 22 -10.70 -7.31 -12.69
N TYR A 23 -11.08 -6.20 -13.32
CA TYR A 23 -12.39 -5.59 -13.19
C TYR A 23 -12.94 -5.27 -14.59
N ASP A 24 -14.22 -5.55 -14.79
CA ASP A 24 -15.01 -5.08 -15.91
C ASP A 24 -15.54 -3.67 -15.60
N PHE A 25 -15.00 -2.67 -16.31
CA PHE A 25 -15.39 -1.27 -16.11
C PHE A 25 -16.72 -0.92 -16.79
N ASP A 26 -17.28 -1.82 -17.60
CA ASP A 26 -18.64 -1.68 -18.13
C ASP A 26 -19.68 -2.31 -17.18
N ASP A 27 -19.24 -3.07 -16.16
CA ASP A 27 -20.08 -3.60 -15.09
C ASP A 27 -20.12 -2.63 -13.90
N GLN A 28 -21.32 -2.12 -13.60
CA GLN A 28 -21.51 -1.16 -12.52
C GLN A 28 -21.23 -1.77 -11.13
N ASP A 29 -21.54 -3.05 -10.92
CA ASP A 29 -21.34 -3.70 -9.63
C ASP A 29 -19.83 -3.87 -9.32
N GLU A 30 -19.02 -4.17 -10.35
CA GLU A 30 -17.57 -4.27 -10.21
C GLU A 30 -16.90 -2.91 -10.00
N LEU A 31 -17.42 -1.86 -10.65
CA LEU A 31 -16.95 -0.49 -10.46
C LEU A 31 -17.25 0.02 -9.04
N GLU A 32 -18.47 -0.22 -8.54
CA GLU A 32 -18.89 0.11 -7.17
C GLU A 32 -18.02 -0.63 -6.15
N LEU A 33 -17.72 -1.92 -6.38
CA LEU A 33 -16.80 -2.69 -5.53
C LEU A 33 -15.40 -2.08 -5.48
N LEU A 34 -14.83 -1.68 -6.63
CA LEU A 34 -13.52 -1.04 -6.69
C LEU A 34 -13.52 0.31 -5.97
N GLU A 35 -14.58 1.09 -6.12
CA GLU A 35 -14.76 2.36 -5.42
C GLU A 35 -14.82 2.16 -3.91
N ASP A 36 -15.62 1.21 -3.43
CA ASP A 36 -15.75 0.89 -2.00
C ASP A 36 -14.42 0.43 -1.39
N LEU A 37 -13.66 -0.39 -2.11
CA LEU A 37 -12.32 -0.82 -1.68
C LEU A 37 -11.36 0.37 -1.57
N ALA A 38 -11.39 1.29 -2.55
CA ALA A 38 -10.54 2.48 -2.55
C ALA A 38 -10.93 3.46 -1.45
N ARG A 39 -12.23 3.72 -1.24
CA ARG A 39 -12.74 4.59 -0.16
C ARG A 39 -12.44 4.03 1.22
N SER A 40 -12.65 2.72 1.41
CA SER A 40 -12.34 2.04 2.67
C SER A 40 -10.86 2.16 3.01
N LEU A 41 -9.97 1.92 2.03
CA LEU A 41 -8.54 2.10 2.24
C LEU A 41 -8.18 3.57 2.52
N GLN A 42 -8.76 4.53 1.79
CA GLN A 42 -8.51 5.96 2.01
C GLN A 42 -8.87 6.40 3.43
N ALA A 43 -10.01 5.93 3.96
CA ALA A 43 -10.45 6.24 5.32
C ALA A 43 -9.54 5.64 6.39
N GLU A 44 -8.99 4.45 6.17
CA GLU A 44 -8.18 3.73 7.15
C GLU A 44 -6.68 3.99 7.04
N LEU A 45 -6.18 4.47 5.89
CA LEU A 45 -4.75 4.51 5.57
C LEU A 45 -3.93 5.27 6.61
N VAL A 46 -4.38 6.45 7.05
CA VAL A 46 -3.65 7.26 8.04
C VAL A 46 -3.51 6.50 9.35
N ASN A 47 -4.59 5.86 9.81
CA ASN A 47 -4.57 5.07 11.04
C ASN A 47 -3.65 3.84 10.93
N LEU A 48 -3.65 3.15 9.78
CA LEU A 48 -2.74 2.03 9.53
C LEU A 48 -1.27 2.47 9.54
N LEU A 49 -0.95 3.61 8.93
CA LEU A 49 0.40 4.17 8.92
C LEU A 49 0.85 4.59 10.33
N THR A 50 -0.01 5.24 11.11
CA THR A 50 0.29 5.59 12.51
C THR A 50 0.54 4.34 13.36
N GLN A 51 -0.31 3.32 13.27
CA GLN A 51 -0.09 2.07 14.01
C GLN A 51 1.20 1.37 13.58
N LEU A 52 1.54 1.43 12.30
CA LEU A 52 2.78 0.86 11.79
C LEU A 52 4.00 1.61 12.32
N GLU A 53 3.95 2.94 12.38
CA GLU A 53 4.99 3.77 12.98
C GLU A 53 5.19 3.42 14.46
N ASP A 54 4.11 3.38 15.24
CA ASP A 54 4.15 3.03 16.67
C ASP A 54 4.76 1.63 16.89
N CYS A 55 4.33 0.65 16.09
CA CYS A 55 4.88 -0.71 16.16
C CYS A 55 6.38 -0.74 15.83
N SER A 56 6.80 -0.01 14.78
CA SER A 56 8.20 0.05 14.37
C SER A 56 9.08 0.73 15.43
N GLN A 57 8.61 1.83 16.03
CA GLN A 57 9.34 2.52 17.10
C GLN A 57 9.39 1.70 18.39
N GLY A 58 8.33 0.94 18.69
CA GLY A 58 8.25 0.05 19.85
C GLY A 58 8.93 -1.31 19.68
N GLY A 59 9.47 -1.62 18.49
CA GLY A 59 10.05 -2.93 18.19
C GLY A 59 9.03 -4.09 18.15
N LEU A 60 7.75 -3.77 17.94
CA LEU A 60 6.63 -4.71 17.85
C LEU A 60 6.51 -5.27 16.43
N TRP A 61 7.51 -6.07 16.03
CA TRP A 61 7.69 -6.49 14.63
C TRP A 61 6.62 -7.46 14.12
N ASN A 62 6.00 -8.24 15.01
CA ASN A 62 4.92 -9.15 14.63
C ASN A 62 3.66 -8.36 14.26
N GLU A 63 3.34 -7.35 15.06
CA GLU A 63 2.22 -6.43 14.89
C GLU A 63 2.43 -5.58 13.63
N ALA A 64 3.64 -5.02 13.45
CA ALA A 64 4.03 -4.33 12.22
C ALA A 64 3.84 -5.22 10.98
N GLY A 65 4.26 -6.49 11.05
CA GLY A 65 4.08 -7.47 9.98
C GLY A 65 2.60 -7.73 9.63
N ALA A 66 1.72 -7.78 10.64
CA ALA A 66 0.29 -7.94 10.42
C ALA A 66 -0.36 -6.72 9.75
N ILE A 67 0.02 -5.51 10.18
CA ILE A 67 -0.46 -4.25 9.58
C ILE A 67 -0.02 -4.17 8.11
N VAL A 68 1.26 -4.42 7.85
CA VAL A 68 1.84 -4.42 6.50
C VAL A 68 1.17 -5.47 5.61
N HIS A 69 0.86 -6.65 6.15
CA HIS A 69 0.14 -7.67 5.40
C HIS A 69 -1.25 -7.20 4.95
N ARG A 70 -2.00 -6.53 5.83
CA ARG A 70 -3.30 -5.93 5.48
C ARG A 70 -3.14 -4.87 4.39
N MET A 71 -2.21 -3.94 4.56
CA MET A 71 -1.93 -2.88 3.59
C MET A 71 -1.53 -3.44 2.22
N LYS A 72 -0.71 -4.51 2.18
CA LYS A 72 -0.31 -5.20 0.95
C LYS A 72 -1.51 -5.62 0.12
N SER A 73 -2.46 -6.31 0.76
CA SER A 73 -3.66 -6.81 0.11
C SER A 73 -4.55 -5.66 -0.36
N SER A 74 -4.78 -4.65 0.49
CA SER A 74 -5.57 -3.48 0.13
C SER A 74 -4.99 -2.72 -1.07
N PHE A 75 -3.68 -2.43 -1.08
CA PHE A 75 -3.02 -1.80 -2.23
C PHE A 75 -3.05 -2.68 -3.49
N GLY A 76 -2.92 -4.00 -3.33
CA GLY A 76 -2.97 -4.94 -4.44
C GLY A 76 -4.32 -4.93 -5.14
N ASN A 77 -5.40 -4.98 -4.37
CA ASN A 77 -6.78 -5.06 -4.90
C ASN A 77 -7.15 -3.83 -5.74
N ILE A 78 -6.60 -2.65 -5.44
CA ILE A 78 -6.87 -1.40 -6.16
C ILE A 78 -5.79 -1.03 -7.18
N GLY A 79 -4.90 -1.96 -7.53
CA GLY A 79 -3.89 -1.73 -8.57
C GLY A 79 -2.74 -0.80 -8.16
N MET A 80 -2.58 -0.46 -6.87
CA MET A 80 -1.38 0.22 -6.35
C MET A 80 -0.21 -0.75 -6.20
N SER A 81 0.17 -1.43 -7.29
CA SER A 81 1.07 -2.59 -7.27
C SER A 81 2.43 -2.31 -6.64
N ARG A 82 2.92 -1.06 -6.73
CA ARG A 82 4.21 -0.66 -6.15
C ARG A 82 4.15 -0.51 -4.64
N ALA A 83 3.08 0.06 -4.11
CA ALA A 83 2.84 0.12 -2.67
C ALA A 83 2.65 -1.30 -2.10
N SER A 84 1.90 -2.15 -2.81
CA SER A 84 1.76 -3.58 -2.46
C SER A 84 3.11 -4.31 -2.47
N THR A 85 3.96 -4.08 -3.47
CA THR A 85 5.30 -4.67 -3.55
C THR A 85 6.20 -4.21 -2.40
N LEU A 86 6.15 -2.94 -2.03
CA LEU A 86 6.89 -2.41 -0.88
C LEU A 86 6.44 -3.12 0.42
N CYS A 87 5.13 -3.26 0.62
CA CYS A 87 4.59 -4.00 1.77
C CYS A 87 5.05 -5.46 1.78
N ALA A 88 5.11 -6.11 0.61
CA ALA A 88 5.65 -7.47 0.51
C ALA A 88 7.13 -7.55 0.91
N GLY A 89 7.94 -6.56 0.51
CA GLY A 89 9.35 -6.47 0.91
C GLY A 89 9.55 -6.27 2.41
N ILE A 90 8.74 -5.39 3.03
CA ILE A 90 8.73 -5.21 4.49
C ILE A 90 8.36 -6.53 5.18
N GLN A 91 7.28 -7.18 4.74
CA GLN A 91 6.83 -8.45 5.32
C GLN A 91 7.92 -9.53 5.25
N ASP A 92 8.61 -9.65 4.11
CA ASP A 92 9.73 -10.58 3.92
C ASP A 92 10.90 -10.27 4.87
N ALA A 93 11.31 -9.00 4.95
CA ALA A 93 12.40 -8.59 5.84
C ALA A 93 12.12 -8.93 7.31
N LEU A 94 10.90 -8.63 7.79
CA LEU A 94 10.49 -8.95 9.17
C LEU A 94 10.45 -10.47 9.43
N GLN A 95 9.92 -11.25 8.49
CA GLN A 95 9.87 -12.72 8.61
C GLN A 95 11.26 -13.37 8.62
N GLN A 96 12.22 -12.78 7.91
CA GLN A 96 13.61 -13.25 7.87
C GLN A 96 14.48 -12.66 8.99
N GLY A 97 13.91 -11.93 9.95
CA GLY A 97 14.64 -11.35 11.08
C GLY A 97 15.51 -10.13 10.73
N ARG A 98 15.35 -9.55 9.53
CA ARG A 98 16.11 -8.39 9.05
C ARG A 98 15.44 -7.08 9.50
N MET A 99 15.38 -6.85 10.82
CA MET A 99 14.62 -5.73 11.39
C MET A 99 15.12 -4.35 10.94
N GLU A 100 16.43 -4.16 10.72
CA GLU A 100 16.96 -2.89 10.20
C GLU A 100 16.53 -2.60 8.75
N GLU A 101 16.39 -3.64 7.92
CA GLU A 101 15.85 -3.51 6.57
C GLU A 101 14.35 -3.25 6.61
N GLY A 102 13.61 -4.01 7.43
CA GLY A 102 12.18 -3.80 7.65
C GLY A 102 11.87 -2.38 8.14
N ALA A 103 12.61 -1.89 9.12
CA ALA A 103 12.44 -0.53 9.66
C ALA A 103 12.68 0.56 8.62
N ARG A 104 13.74 0.43 7.80
CA ARG A 104 14.01 1.39 6.70
C ARG A 104 12.89 1.41 5.66
N GLU A 105 12.38 0.24 5.28
CA GLU A 105 11.30 0.18 4.29
C GLU A 105 9.95 0.63 4.90
N ILE A 106 9.72 0.43 6.20
CA ILE A 106 8.59 1.04 6.93
C ILE A 106 8.71 2.56 6.90
N GLU A 107 9.86 3.13 7.25
CA GLU A 107 10.08 4.57 7.23
C GLU A 107 9.78 5.16 5.84
N ARG A 108 10.22 4.48 4.79
CA ARG A 108 9.93 4.86 3.41
C ARG A 108 8.45 4.80 3.05
N LEU A 109 7.71 3.81 3.57
CA LEU A 109 6.26 3.74 3.42
C LEU A 109 5.56 4.90 4.14
N LEU A 110 6.02 5.25 5.35
CA LEU A 110 5.50 6.38 6.14
C LEU A 110 5.74 7.72 5.41
N GLN A 111 6.96 7.96 4.92
CA GLN A 111 7.31 9.14 4.14
C GLN A 111 6.49 9.27 2.84
N ALA A 112 5.92 8.16 2.34
CA ALA A 112 5.10 8.15 1.14
C ALA A 112 3.61 8.45 1.39
N GLN A 113 3.17 8.72 2.62
CA GLN A 113 1.74 8.93 2.97
C GLN A 113 1.01 9.82 1.97
N ASN A 114 1.51 11.02 1.70
CA ASN A 114 0.88 11.98 0.78
C ASN A 114 0.81 11.45 -0.66
N SER A 115 1.81 10.67 -1.08
CA SER A 115 1.79 10.04 -2.40
C SER A 115 0.73 8.94 -2.45
N LEU A 116 0.61 8.12 -1.40
CA LEU A 116 -0.39 7.06 -1.33
C LEU A 116 -1.81 7.64 -1.35
N LEU A 117 -2.09 8.67 -0.56
CA LEU A 117 -3.36 9.39 -0.56
C LEU A 117 -3.67 10.00 -1.93
N GLY A 118 -2.70 10.68 -2.55
CA GLY A 118 -2.89 11.23 -3.90
C GLY A 118 -3.12 10.17 -4.98
N GLY A 119 -2.60 8.94 -4.79
CA GLY A 119 -2.92 7.80 -5.66
C GLY A 119 -4.37 7.35 -5.53
N LEU A 120 -4.87 7.26 -4.29
CA LEU A 120 -6.27 6.93 -4.00
C LEU A 120 -7.24 7.99 -4.51
N GLU A 121 -6.93 9.27 -4.28
CA GLU A 121 -7.71 10.40 -4.82
C GLU A 121 -7.76 10.36 -6.35
N GLY A 122 -6.63 10.09 -7.01
CA GLY A 122 -6.56 9.98 -8.47
C GLY A 122 -7.31 8.78 -9.03
N LEU A 123 -7.37 7.66 -8.30
CA LEU A 123 -8.20 6.51 -8.65
C LEU A 123 -9.68 6.87 -8.55
N LEU A 124 -10.12 7.35 -7.38
CA LEU A 124 -11.51 7.71 -7.09
C LEU A 124 -12.04 8.77 -8.07
N ALA A 125 -11.24 9.79 -8.40
CA ALA A 125 -11.63 10.84 -9.35
C ALA A 125 -11.75 10.35 -10.81
N ARG A 126 -11.28 9.13 -11.11
CA ARG A 126 -11.36 8.53 -12.45
C ARG A 126 -12.49 7.50 -12.58
N ILE A 127 -12.90 6.89 -11.47
CA ILE A 127 -13.93 5.86 -11.45
C ILE A 127 -15.29 6.38 -10.95
N GLY A 128 -15.31 7.46 -10.14
CA GLY A 128 -16.52 8.19 -9.77
C GLY A 128 -16.74 9.41 -10.67
#